data_AF-A0A235FCJ4-F1
#
_entry.id   AF-A0A235FCJ4-F1
#
_cell.length_a   1.000
_cell.length_b   1.000
_cell.length_c   1.000
_cell.angle_alpha   90.00
_cell.angle_beta   90.00
_cell.angle_gamma   90.00
#
_symmetry.space_group_name_H-M   'P 1'
#
loop_
_entity.id
_entity.type
_entity.pdbx_description
1 polymer ?
#
loop_
_entity_poly.entity_id
_entity_poly.type
_entity_poly.pdbx_seq_one_letter_code
_entity_poly.pdbx_strand_id
1 'polypeptide(L)' 'MSSNASTLRGFLVKLLANKTLVTEVFLQNSNQPQGTPDLSGVTVVEVGLDYVVFSQAGSGAGTLYYVNLDRILLIDL' A
#
# COMPACT_ATOMS: atom_id res chain seq x y z
N MET A 1 6.49 -12.70 20.51
CA MET A 1 6.62 -12.88 19.06
C MET A 1 6.12 -11.61 18.38
N SER A 2 7.01 -10.69 18.02
CA SER A 2 6.63 -9.50 17.24
C SER A 2 6.52 -9.95 15.78
N SER A 3 5.30 -10.25 15.35
CA SER A 3 4.97 -10.75 14.03
C SER A 3 5.35 -9.71 12.96
N ASN A 4 5.88 -10.15 11.82
CA ASN A 4 6.30 -9.28 10.70
C ASN A 4 5.27 -8.18 10.30
N ALA A 5 3.99 -8.38 10.58
CA ALA A 5 2.92 -7.40 10.40
C ALA A 5 3.13 -6.11 11.21
N SER A 6 3.67 -6.17 12.43
CA SER A 6 3.91 -4.96 13.25
C SER A 6 5.03 -4.08 12.66
N THR A 7 6.05 -4.71 12.07
CA THR A 7 7.16 -4.03 11.39
C THR A 7 6.70 -3.37 10.09
N LEU A 8 5.94 -4.07 9.25
CA LEU A 8 5.38 -3.53 8.01
C LEU A 8 4.42 -2.36 8.29
N ARG A 9 3.53 -2.51 9.27
CA ARG A 9 2.62 -1.44 9.67
C ARG A 9 3.38 -0.19 10.13
N GLY A 10 4.43 -0.36 10.94
CA GLY A 10 5.28 0.75 11.37
C GLY A 10 5.97 1.47 10.20
N PHE A 11 6.40 0.72 9.18
CA PHE A 11 6.94 1.31 7.94
C PHE A 11 5.88 2.11 7.18
N LEU A 12 4.68 1.56 6.97
CA LEU A 12 3.58 2.24 6.30
C LEU A 12 3.13 3.53 7.02
N VAL A 13 3.14 3.52 8.36
CA VAL A 13 2.85 4.73 9.16
C VAL A 13 3.89 5.82 8.90
N LYS A 14 5.17 5.47 8.70
CA LYS A 14 6.20 6.45 8.33
C LYS A 14 5.96 7.01 6.93
N LEU A 15 5.58 6.17 5.97
CA LEU A 15 5.25 6.62 4.61
C LEU A 15 4.04 7.57 4.61
N LEU A 16 3.01 7.26 5.41
CA LEU A 16 1.84 8.13 5.62
C LEU A 16 2.25 9.49 6.17
N ALA A 17 3.04 9.51 7.26
CA ALA A 17 3.48 10.75 7.89
C ALA A 17 4.30 11.64 6.95
N ASN A 18 5.12 11.03 6.10
CA ASN A 18 6.00 11.74 5.17
C ASN A 18 5.35 12.04 3.81
N LYS A 19 4.13 11.54 3.55
CA LYS A 19 3.47 11.59 2.23
C LYS A 19 4.39 11.07 1.11
N THR A 20 5.13 10.01 1.41
CA THR A 20 6.11 9.43 0.47
C THR A 20 5.39 8.83 -0.72
N LEU A 21 5.87 9.15 -1.92
CA LEU A 21 5.47 8.45 -3.14
C LEU A 21 6.05 7.04 -3.10
N VAL A 22 5.18 6.05 -3.25
CA VAL A 22 5.52 4.65 -3.41
C VAL A 22 5.53 4.37 -4.90
N THR A 23 6.66 3.90 -5.40
CA THR A 23 6.82 3.57 -6.82
C THR A 23 5.94 2.38 -7.18
N GLU A 24 5.96 1.30 -6.39
CA GLU A 24 5.16 0.09 -6.67
C GLU A 24 4.84 -0.72 -5.39
N VAL A 25 3.66 -1.34 -5.34
CA VAL A 25 3.25 -2.27 -4.26
C VAL A 25 2.93 -3.64 -4.84
N PHE A 26 3.71 -4.64 -4.45
CA PHE A 26 3.54 -6.02 -4.90
C PHE A 26 2.65 -6.80 -3.95
N LEU A 27 1.61 -7.45 -4.49
CA LEU A 27 0.66 -8.23 -3.70
C LEU A 27 0.81 -9.75 -3.90
N GLN A 28 0.55 -10.50 -2.83
CA GLN A 28 0.52 -11.96 -2.82
C GLN A 28 -0.69 -12.43 -3.65
N ASN A 29 -0.41 -13.28 -4.65
CA ASN A 29 -1.29 -13.64 -5.76
C ASN A 29 -1.52 -12.53 -6.79
N SER A 30 -0.43 -11.92 -7.27
CA SER A 30 -0.43 -11.05 -8.44
C SER A 30 -0.69 -11.77 -9.79
N ASN A 31 -1.37 -12.92 -9.79
CA ASN A 31 -2.10 -13.41 -10.98
C ASN A 31 -3.35 -12.56 -11.16
N GLN A 32 -3.15 -11.24 -11.22
CA GLN A 32 -4.18 -10.26 -11.27
C GLN A 32 -4.91 -10.41 -12.61
N PRO A 33 -6.22 -10.72 -12.61
CA PRO A 33 -6.99 -10.67 -13.84
C PRO A 33 -6.86 -9.27 -14.47
N GLN A 34 -6.91 -9.23 -15.80
CA GLN A 34 -6.84 -8.00 -16.57
C GLN A 34 -7.83 -6.97 -16.00
N GLY A 35 -7.32 -5.82 -15.52
CA GLY A 35 -8.12 -4.79 -14.85
C GLY A 35 -7.96 -4.71 -13.33
N THR A 36 -7.12 -5.53 -12.70
CA THR A 36 -6.73 -5.26 -11.31
C THR A 36 -5.87 -4.00 -11.27
N PRO A 37 -6.13 -3.04 -10.37
CA PRO A 37 -5.41 -1.78 -10.35
C PRO A 37 -3.94 -2.01 -10.05
N ASP A 38 -3.10 -1.50 -10.94
CA ASP A 38 -1.67 -1.38 -10.71
C ASP A 38 -1.44 -0.39 -9.55
N LEU A 39 -0.83 -0.86 -8.46
CA LEU A 39 -0.50 -0.04 -7.29
C LEU A 39 0.84 0.66 -7.51
N SER A 40 0.94 1.35 -8.64
CA SER A 40 2.11 2.10 -9.06
C SER A 40 1.90 3.60 -8.92
N GLY A 41 2.90 4.30 -8.38
CA GLY A 41 2.84 5.75 -8.15
C GLY A 41 1.74 6.13 -7.16
N VAL A 42 1.71 5.48 -6.00
CA VAL A 42 0.68 5.68 -4.97
C VAL A 42 1.24 6.32 -3.72
N THR A 43 0.38 6.86 -2.87
CA THR A 43 0.75 7.37 -1.54
C THR A 43 -0.10 6.69 -0.48
N VAL A 44 0.46 6.45 0.70
CA VAL A 44 -0.33 5.95 1.83
C VAL A 44 -1.18 7.08 2.38
N VAL A 45 -2.49 6.86 2.52
CA VAL A 45 -3.44 7.83 3.09
C VAL A 45 -4.05 7.38 4.41
N GLU A 46 -4.05 6.08 4.68
CA GLU A 46 -4.54 5.52 5.94
C GLU A 46 -3.85 4.18 6.26
N VAL A 47 -3.60 3.93 7.54
CA VAL A 47 -3.04 2.66 8.03
C VAL A 47 -3.89 2.13 9.20
N GLY A 48 -4.70 1.12 8.90
CA GLY A 48 -5.51 0.39 9.87
C GLY A 48 -4.70 -0.59 10.71
N LEU A 49 -5.38 -1.48 11.44
CA LEU A 49 -4.72 -2.55 12.20
C LEU A 49 -4.19 -3.66 11.27
N ASP A 50 -4.98 -4.02 10.27
CA ASP A 50 -4.80 -5.15 9.35
C ASP A 50 -4.90 -4.74 7.87
N TYR A 51 -5.08 -3.45 7.59
CA TYR A 51 -5.15 -2.91 6.23
C TYR A 51 -4.36 -1.60 6.08
N VAL A 52 -4.17 -1.21 4.83
CA VAL A 52 -3.65 0.08 4.39
C VAL A 52 -4.48 0.59 3.23
N VAL A 53 -4.60 1.91 3.14
CA VAL A 53 -5.25 2.59 2.01
C VAL A 53 -4.21 3.39 1.25
N PHE A 54 -4.14 3.13 -0.05
CA PHE A 54 -3.33 3.90 -0.98
C PHE A 54 -4.20 4.84 -1.81
N SER A 55 -3.66 5.99 -2.21
CA SER A 55 -4.27 6.83 -3.24
C SER A 55 -3.31 7.06 -4.40
N GLN A 56 -3.82 7.08 -5.62
CA GLN A 56 -3.02 7.37 -6.81
C GLN A 56 -2.49 8.82 -6.76
N ALA A 57 -1.17 9.00 -6.89
CA ALA A 57 -0.60 10.32 -6.94
C ALA A 57 -1.03 11.06 -8.22
N GLY A 58 -1.45 12.32 -8.08
CA GLY A 58 -1.70 13.20 -9.21
C GLY A 58 -3.10 13.15 -9.84
N SER A 59 -4.04 12.32 -9.37
CA SER A 59 -5.44 12.41 -9.80
C SER A 59 -6.28 13.23 -8.82
N GLY A 60 -6.99 14.25 -9.33
CA GLY A 60 -7.79 15.20 -8.54
C GLY A 60 -8.98 14.59 -7.78
N ALA A 61 -9.23 13.29 -7.97
CA ALA A 61 -10.18 12.46 -7.23
C ALA A 61 -9.57 11.06 -7.01
N GLY A 62 -8.35 11.03 -6.46
CA GLY A 62 -7.53 9.86 -6.16
C GLY A 62 -8.31 8.58 -5.92
N THR A 63 -8.25 7.62 -6.85
CA THR A 63 -8.76 6.27 -6.61
C THR A 63 -8.12 5.73 -5.34
N LEU A 64 -8.96 5.32 -4.39
CA LEU A 64 -8.52 4.74 -3.13
C LEU A 64 -8.46 3.22 -3.27
N TYR A 65 -7.33 2.65 -2.86
CA TYR A 65 -7.08 1.22 -2.90
C TYR A 65 -6.93 0.67 -1.50
N TYR A 66 -7.87 -0.19 -1.09
CA TYR A 66 -7.85 -0.86 0.20
C TYR A 66 -7.14 -2.20 0.08
N VAL A 67 -6.07 -2.37 0.86
CA VAL A 67 -5.19 -3.55 0.78
C VAL A 67 -4.97 -4.10 2.18
N ASN A 68 -5.21 -5.40 2.37
CA ASN A 68 -4.88 -6.07 3.62
C ASN A 68 -3.36 -6.26 3.73
N LEU A 69 -2.81 -6.04 4.92
CA LEU A 69 -1.35 -6.08 5.16
C LEU A 69 -0.75 -7.45 4.90
N ASP A 70 -1.52 -8.52 5.13
CA ASP A 70 -1.10 -9.91 4.86
C ASP A 70 -0.92 -10.21 3.36
N ARG A 71 -1.52 -9.39 2.48
CA ARG A 71 -1.38 -9.51 1.04
C ARG A 71 -0.19 -8.75 0.49
N ILE A 72 0.50 -7.92 1.27
CA ILE A 72 1.65 -7.17 0.76
C ILE A 72 2.90 -8.04 0.82
N LEU A 73 3.50 -8.27 -0.35
CA LEU A 73 4.78 -8.97 -0.46
C LEU A 73 5.96 -8.02 -0.32
N LEU A 74 5.90 -6.90 -1.04
CA LEU A 74 6.99 -5.95 -1.16
C LEU A 74 6.45 -4.57 -1.50
N ILE A 75 7.19 -3.54 -1.06
CA ILE A 75 6.94 -2.14 -1.39
C ILE A 75 8.24 -1.56 -1.91
N ASP A 76 8.19 -0.98 -3.11
CA ASP A 76 9.32 -0.27 -3.73
C ASP A 76 9.10 1.24 -3.66
N LEU A 77 10.17 1.99 -3.34
CA LEU A 77 10.13 3.44 -3.09
C LEU A 77 10.74 4.21 -4.25
#